data_AF-A0A256XEY7-F1
#
_entry.id   AF-A0A256XEY7-F1
#
_cell.length_a   1.000
_cell.length_b   1.000
_cell.length_c   1.000
_cell.angle_alpha   90.00
_cell.angle_beta   90.00
_cell.angle_gamma   90.00
#
_symmetry.space_group_name_H-M   'P 1'
#
loop_
_entity.id
_entity.type
_entity.pdbx_description
1 polymer ?
#
loop_
_entity_poly.entity_id
_entity_poly.type
_entity_poly.pdbx_seq_one_letter_code
_entity_poly.pdbx_strand_id
1 'polypeptide(L)'
;MLSIINSVSKNEIRKDWKVNVEDTLKKSVKSPYDQYVQEFMRFLEDLDEKWWSSDESTRNKFAYHMALLKADSNKTNVVRAKINSYYAYLVYKGYVSAYKLMKNKVVAGGESIYTWLRMYREILKR
;
A
#
# COMPACT_ATOMS: atom_id res chain seq x y z
N MET A 1 -9.80 30.08 -9.49
CA MET A 1 -8.36 30.14 -9.16
C MET A 1 -7.98 29.24 -7.97
N LEU A 2 -8.74 29.18 -6.87
CA LEU A 2 -8.51 28.26 -5.74
C LEU A 2 -8.65 26.75 -6.08
N SER A 3 -9.50 26.38 -7.05
CA SER A 3 -9.66 24.98 -7.47
C SER A 3 -8.43 24.42 -8.20
N ILE A 4 -7.76 25.25 -8.99
CA ILE A 4 -6.57 24.85 -9.77
C ILE A 4 -5.39 24.61 -8.84
N ILE A 5 -5.14 25.51 -7.88
CA ILE A 5 -4.06 25.37 -6.88
C ILE A 5 -4.23 24.10 -6.03
N ASN A 6 -5.46 23.81 -5.59
CA ASN A 6 -5.76 22.57 -4.86
C ASN A 6 -5.64 21.30 -5.70
N SER A 7 -5.86 21.38 -7.02
CA SER A 7 -5.68 20.24 -7.92
C SER A 7 -4.21 19.97 -8.22
N VAL A 8 -3.40 21.02 -8.37
CA VAL A 8 -1.96 20.92 -8.64
C VAL A 8 -1.23 20.34 -7.43
N SER A 9 -1.47 20.85 -6.21
CA SER A 9 -0.77 20.33 -5.02
C SER A 9 -1.15 18.89 -4.70
N LYS A 10 -2.43 18.50 -4.91
CA LYS A 10 -2.86 17.10 -4.76
C LYS A 10 -2.17 16.18 -5.77
N ASN A 11 -1.97 16.64 -7.01
CA ASN A 11 -1.32 15.85 -8.04
C ASN A 11 0.18 15.68 -7.80
N GLU A 12 0.86 16.73 -7.33
CA GLU A 12 2.29 16.66 -6.93
C GLU A 12 2.47 15.73 -5.72
N ILE A 13 1.71 15.95 -4.65
CA ILE A 13 1.74 15.08 -3.45
C ILE A 13 1.43 13.62 -3.84
N ARG A 14 0.45 13.39 -4.74
CA ARG A 14 0.09 12.06 -5.24
C ARG A 14 1.23 11.37 -6.00
N LYS A 15 2.01 12.14 -6.76
CA LYS A 15 3.13 11.62 -7.54
C LYS A 15 4.31 11.28 -6.62
N ASP A 16 4.58 12.13 -5.63
CA ASP A 16 5.73 12.00 -4.74
C ASP A 16 5.65 10.77 -3.84
N TRP A 17 4.49 10.49 -3.25
CA TRP A 17 4.37 9.34 -2.36
C TRP A 17 4.50 8.01 -3.11
N LYS A 18 4.03 7.93 -4.36
CA LYS A 18 4.13 6.72 -5.20
C LYS A 18 5.58 6.41 -5.54
N VAL A 19 6.36 7.43 -5.93
CA VAL A 19 7.80 7.27 -6.20
C VAL A 19 8.52 6.74 -4.96
N ASN A 20 8.19 7.27 -3.78
CA ASN A 20 8.79 6.82 -2.53
C ASN A 20 8.44 5.35 -2.21
N VAL A 21 7.17 4.95 -2.39
CA VAL A 21 6.75 3.54 -2.21
C VAL A 21 7.50 2.63 -3.18
N GLU A 22 7.54 2.99 -4.45
CA GLU A 22 8.21 2.20 -5.49
C GLU A 22 9.70 2.01 -5.20
N ASP A 23 10.41 3.09 -4.87
CA ASP A 23 11.83 3.05 -4.50
C ASP A 23 12.08 2.17 -3.26
N THR A 24 11.23 2.31 -2.24
CA THR A 24 11.28 1.47 -1.03
C THR A 24 11.17 -0.02 -1.39
N LEU A 25 10.24 -0.37 -2.29
CA LEU A 25 10.00 -1.75 -2.70
C LEU A 25 11.13 -2.28 -3.57
N LYS A 26 11.63 -1.50 -4.54
CA LYS A 26 12.76 -1.90 -5.39
C LYS A 26 14.02 -2.21 -4.58
N LYS A 27 14.26 -1.49 -3.48
CA LYS A 27 15.39 -1.74 -2.57
C LYS A 27 15.20 -2.99 -1.71
N SER A 28 13.96 -3.24 -1.28
CA SER A 28 13.64 -4.20 -0.21
C SER A 28 13.12 -5.55 -0.68
N VAL A 29 12.37 -5.59 -1.78
CA VAL A 29 11.77 -6.81 -2.33
C VAL A 29 12.80 -7.51 -3.21
N LYS A 30 12.83 -8.84 -3.13
CA LYS A 30 13.76 -9.70 -3.88
C LYS A 30 12.99 -10.68 -4.75
N SER A 31 13.69 -11.23 -5.75
CA SER A 31 13.19 -12.33 -6.58
C SER A 31 12.70 -13.51 -5.72
N PRO A 32 11.60 -14.18 -6.10
CA PRO A 32 10.81 -13.98 -7.33
C PRO A 32 9.69 -12.93 -7.19
N TYR A 33 9.63 -12.18 -6.10
CA TYR A 33 8.50 -11.30 -5.81
C TYR A 33 8.66 -9.90 -6.41
N ASP A 34 9.86 -9.47 -6.78
CA ASP A 34 10.14 -8.15 -7.35
C ASP A 34 9.40 -7.86 -8.67
N GLN A 35 9.09 -8.89 -9.46
CA GLN A 35 8.38 -8.76 -10.73
C GLN A 35 6.97 -8.12 -10.63
N TYR A 36 6.32 -8.17 -9.46
CA TYR A 36 4.96 -7.66 -9.28
C TYR A 36 4.90 -6.21 -8.77
N VAL A 37 6.04 -5.53 -8.58
CA VAL A 37 6.08 -4.17 -8.01
C VAL A 37 5.27 -3.19 -8.85
N GLN A 38 5.41 -3.23 -10.18
CA GLN A 38 4.66 -2.34 -11.06
C GLN A 38 3.15 -2.61 -11.06
N GLU A 39 2.74 -3.88 -10.90
CA GLU A 39 1.33 -4.23 -10.77
C GLU A 39 0.76 -3.69 -9.45
N PHE A 40 1.53 -3.80 -8.36
CA PHE A 40 1.15 -3.23 -7.08
C PHE A 40 1.04 -1.70 -7.12
N MET A 41 1.92 -1.01 -7.84
CA MET A 41 1.82 0.46 -7.97
C MET A 41 0.48 0.86 -8.59
N ARG A 42 0.01 0.16 -9.63
CA ARG A 42 -1.32 0.37 -10.23
C ARG A 42 -2.45 0.04 -9.26
N PHE A 43 -2.32 -1.06 -8.52
CA PHE A 43 -3.29 -1.42 -7.48
C PHE A 43 -3.42 -0.33 -6.41
N LEU A 44 -2.33 0.32 -6.01
CA LEU A 44 -2.36 1.40 -5.04
C LEU A 44 -3.08 2.66 -5.57
N GLU A 45 -3.11 2.89 -6.88
CA GLU A 45 -3.85 4.01 -7.47
C GLU A 45 -5.36 3.80 -7.31
N ASP A 46 -5.84 2.61 -7.69
CA ASP A 46 -7.24 2.22 -7.53
C ASP A 46 -7.65 2.19 -6.05
N LEU A 47 -6.80 1.61 -5.18
CA LEU A 47 -7.04 1.60 -3.74
C LEU A 47 -7.14 3.02 -3.15
N ASP A 48 -6.28 3.95 -3.58
CA ASP A 48 -6.33 5.34 -3.13
C ASP A 48 -7.62 6.04 -3.58
N GLU A 49 -8.00 5.86 -4.84
CA GLU A 49 -9.23 6.43 -5.40
C GLU A 49 -10.49 5.88 -4.72
N LYS A 50 -10.56 4.56 -4.54
CA LYS A 50 -11.67 3.88 -3.85
C LYS A 50 -11.74 4.25 -2.38
N TRP A 51 -10.60 4.42 -1.72
CA TRP A 51 -10.57 4.89 -0.34
C TRP A 51 -11.14 6.31 -0.23
N TRP A 52 -10.68 7.24 -1.07
CA TRP A 52 -11.19 8.62 -1.07
C TRP A 52 -12.68 8.73 -1.38
N SER A 53 -13.23 7.82 -2.17
CA SER A 53 -14.65 7.77 -2.53
C SER A 53 -15.52 6.95 -1.57
N SER A 54 -14.93 6.23 -0.61
CA SER A 54 -15.66 5.47 0.42
C SER A 54 -16.37 6.38 1.44
N ASP A 55 -17.26 5.81 2.25
CA ASP A 55 -17.93 6.54 3.34
C ASP A 55 -16.93 7.05 4.41
N GLU A 56 -17.36 8.02 5.21
CA GLU A 56 -16.49 8.63 6.23
C GLU A 56 -15.96 7.63 7.26
N SER A 57 -16.78 6.64 7.63
CA SER A 57 -16.40 5.60 8.58
C SER A 57 -15.22 4.78 8.05
N THR A 58 -15.31 4.33 6.80
CA THR A 58 -14.26 3.58 6.09
C THR A 58 -13.01 4.42 5.91
N ARG A 59 -13.16 5.70 5.55
CA ARG A 59 -12.03 6.62 5.42
C ARG A 59 -11.27 6.76 6.74
N ASN A 60 -11.98 7.04 7.83
CA ASN A 60 -11.40 7.23 9.15
C ASN A 60 -10.75 5.95 9.70
N LYS A 61 -11.41 4.80 9.49
CA LYS A 61 -10.91 3.48 9.91
C LYS A 61 -9.55 3.15 9.31
N PHE A 62 -9.30 3.51 8.05
CA PHE A 62 -8.06 3.19 7.35
C PHE A 62 -7.09 4.35 7.16
N ALA A 63 -7.42 5.54 7.68
CA ALA A 63 -6.61 6.76 7.53
C ALA A 63 -5.16 6.58 7.99
N TYR A 64 -4.94 5.92 9.13
CA TYR A 64 -3.60 5.65 9.64
C TYR A 64 -2.75 4.80 8.68
N HIS A 65 -3.33 3.74 8.13
CA HIS A 65 -2.65 2.84 7.19
C HIS A 65 -2.33 3.55 5.87
N MET A 66 -3.27 4.36 5.38
CA MET A 66 -3.05 5.19 4.19
C MET A 66 -1.99 6.27 4.43
N ALA A 67 -1.95 6.87 5.63
CA ALA A 67 -0.91 7.81 6.00
C ALA A 67 0.47 7.15 6.04
N LEU A 68 0.60 5.93 6.59
CA LEU A 68 1.85 5.17 6.58
C LEU A 68 2.32 4.84 5.15
N LEU A 69 1.41 4.43 4.26
CA LEU A 69 1.75 4.16 2.87
C LEU A 69 2.28 5.40 2.16
N LYS A 70 1.65 6.55 2.41
CA LYS A 70 1.94 7.80 1.71
C LYS A 70 3.04 8.64 2.35
N ALA A 71 3.46 8.31 3.57
CA ALA A 71 4.47 9.07 4.29
C ALA A 71 5.81 9.05 3.55
N ASP A 72 6.36 10.24 3.28
CA ASP A 72 7.73 10.42 2.85
C ASP A 72 8.68 10.29 4.06
N SER A 73 8.94 9.05 4.46
CA SER A 73 9.79 8.76 5.62
C SER A 73 10.44 7.40 5.50
N ASN A 74 11.72 7.35 5.87
CA ASN A 74 12.52 6.14 5.96
C ASN A 74 12.52 5.52 7.37
N LYS A 75 11.63 5.97 8.27
CA LYS A 75 11.47 5.35 9.59
C LYS A 75 11.09 3.88 9.43
N THR A 76 11.66 3.02 10.26
CA THR A 76 11.52 1.56 10.18
C THR A 76 10.07 1.08 10.10
N ASN A 77 9.17 1.70 10.87
CA ASN A 77 7.75 1.35 10.84
C ASN A 77 7.06 1.72 9.52
N VAL A 78 7.41 2.86 8.92
CA VAL A 78 6.88 3.31 7.61
C VAL A 78 7.37 2.39 6.49
N VAL A 79 8.67 2.09 6.47
CA VAL A 79 9.25 1.16 5.50
C VAL A 79 8.61 -0.23 5.60
N ARG A 80 8.46 -0.75 6.83
CA ARG A 80 7.78 -2.03 7.08
C ARG A 80 6.32 -2.00 6.65
N ALA A 81 5.61 -0.90 6.85
CA ALA A 81 4.22 -0.76 6.40
C ALA A 81 4.10 -0.92 4.87
N LYS A 82 4.97 -0.25 4.11
CA LYS A 82 5.02 -0.34 2.63
C LYS A 82 5.31 -1.77 2.17
N ILE A 83 6.30 -2.42 2.77
CA ILE A 83 6.68 -3.81 2.45
C ILE A 83 5.56 -4.79 2.82
N ASN A 84 4.96 -4.65 4.00
CA ASN A 84 3.88 -5.53 4.46
C ASN A 84 2.62 -5.37 3.59
N SER A 85 2.30 -4.14 3.21
CA SER A 85 1.23 -3.83 2.25
C SER A 85 1.49 -4.55 0.92
N TYR A 86 2.70 -4.44 0.37
CA TYR A 86 3.07 -5.16 -0.85
C TYR A 86 2.88 -6.69 -0.75
N TYR A 87 3.37 -7.30 0.32
CA TYR A 87 3.22 -8.74 0.50
C TYR A 87 1.76 -9.15 0.74
N ALA A 88 0.97 -8.33 1.40
CA ALA A 88 -0.47 -8.54 1.50
C ALA A 88 -1.15 -8.46 0.14
N TYR A 89 -0.70 -7.58 -0.75
CA TYR A 89 -1.20 -7.51 -2.13
C TYR A 89 -0.92 -8.81 -2.90
N LEU A 90 0.28 -9.38 -2.77
CA LEU A 90 0.59 -10.68 -3.41
C LEU A 90 -0.33 -11.79 -2.91
N VAL A 91 -0.69 -11.76 -1.62
CA VAL A 91 -1.67 -12.68 -1.03
C VAL A 91 -3.07 -12.40 -1.55
N TYR A 92 -3.48 -11.14 -1.63
CA TYR A 92 -4.78 -10.71 -2.13
C TYR A 92 -5.02 -11.17 -3.57
N LYS A 93 -3.98 -11.15 -4.41
CA LYS A 93 -4.00 -11.60 -5.81
C LYS A 93 -3.85 -13.11 -5.98
N GLY A 94 -3.50 -13.84 -4.92
CA GLY A 94 -3.30 -15.29 -4.98
C GLY A 94 -1.94 -15.74 -5.51
N TYR A 95 -0.97 -14.83 -5.67
CA TYR A 95 0.38 -15.19 -6.13
C TYR A 95 1.19 -15.97 -5.09
N VAL A 96 0.87 -15.79 -3.81
CA VAL A 96 1.53 -16.47 -2.70
C VAL A 96 0.57 -16.59 -1.51
N SER A 97 0.70 -17.63 -0.70
CA SER A 97 -0.05 -17.72 0.56
C SER A 97 0.66 -16.96 1.69
N ALA A 98 -0.12 -16.39 2.62
CA ALA A 98 0.44 -15.78 3.83
C ALA A 98 1.31 -16.79 4.61
N TYR A 99 0.91 -18.06 4.64
CA TYR A 99 1.69 -19.15 5.24
C TYR A 99 3.09 -19.25 4.62
N LYS A 100 3.22 -19.24 3.29
CA LYS A 100 4.50 -19.35 2.60
C LYS A 100 5.41 -18.15 2.91
N LEU A 101 4.85 -16.94 2.99
CA LEU A 101 5.59 -15.73 3.36
C LEU A 101 6.12 -15.78 4.80
N MET A 102 5.28 -16.22 5.75
CA MET A 102 5.67 -16.39 7.15
C MET A 102 6.73 -17.48 7.32
N LYS A 103 6.52 -18.66 6.71
CA LYS A 103 7.45 -19.79 6.75
C LYS A 103 8.85 -19.40 6.26
N ASN A 104 8.90 -18.57 5.22
CA ASN A 104 10.15 -18.11 4.61
C ASN A 104 10.68 -16.80 5.24
N LYS A 105 10.09 -16.32 6.34
CA LYS A 105 10.49 -15.10 7.06
C LYS A 105 10.57 -13.84 6.17
N VAL A 106 9.71 -13.79 5.16
CA VAL A 106 9.65 -12.67 4.19
C VAL A 106 8.95 -11.44 4.80
N VAL A 107 8.10 -11.66 5.80
CA VAL A 107 7.41 -10.61 6.55
C VAL A 107 7.62 -10.76 8.06
N ALA A 108 7.43 -9.68 8.81
CA ALA A 108 7.63 -9.62 10.25
C ALA A 108 6.59 -10.42 11.07
N GLY A 109 5.44 -10.79 10.49
CA GLY A 109 4.41 -11.57 11.15
C GLY A 109 3.13 -11.70 10.32
N GLY A 110 2.24 -12.62 10.68
CA GLY A 110 0.98 -12.83 9.98
C GLY A 110 -0.03 -11.70 10.18
N GLU A 111 -0.10 -11.17 11.40
CA GLU A 111 -1.05 -10.09 11.76
C GLU A 111 -0.84 -8.84 10.90
N SER A 112 0.41 -8.49 10.58
CA SER A 112 0.69 -7.34 9.73
C SER A 112 0.14 -7.52 8.32
N ILE A 113 0.16 -8.73 7.74
CA ILE A 113 -0.45 -9.02 6.43
C ILE A 113 -1.98 -8.93 6.52
N TYR A 114 -2.58 -9.56 7.53
CA TYR A 114 -4.04 -9.66 7.62
C TYR A 114 -4.73 -8.32 7.82
N THR A 115 -4.06 -7.35 8.47
CA THR A 115 -4.56 -5.99 8.59
C THR A 115 -4.72 -5.32 7.22
N TRP A 116 -3.70 -5.41 6.35
CA TRP A 116 -3.78 -4.88 4.98
C TRP A 116 -4.80 -5.63 4.13
N LEU A 117 -4.88 -6.96 4.24
CA LEU A 117 -5.87 -7.75 3.51
C LEU A 117 -7.30 -7.33 3.84
N ARG A 118 -7.59 -7.07 5.12
CA ARG A 118 -8.90 -6.57 5.57
C ARG A 118 -9.20 -5.22 4.94
N MET A 119 -8.23 -4.31 4.98
CA MET A 119 -8.34 -2.99 4.35
C MET A 119 -8.65 -3.08 2.86
N TYR A 120 -7.88 -3.87 2.10
CA TYR A 120 -8.10 -4.02 0.66
C TYR A 120 -9.49 -4.56 0.33
N ARG A 121 -9.92 -5.62 1.03
CA ARG A 121 -11.24 -6.22 0.81
C ARG A 121 -12.38 -5.27 1.13
N GLU A 122 -12.20 -4.41 2.12
CA GLU A 122 -13.22 -3.47 2.56
C GLU A 122 -13.32 -2.23 1.68
N ILE A 123 -12.18 -1.71 1.22
CA ILE A 123 -12.12 -0.56 0.31
C ILE A 123 -12.49 -0.95 -1.12
N LEU A 124 -11.98 -2.09 -1.59
CA LEU A 124 -12.19 -2.61 -2.95
C LEU A 124 -13.37 -3.60 -3.00
N LYS A 125 -14.33 -3.49 -2.07
CA LYS A 125 -15.56 -4.29 -2.09
C LYS A 125 -16.06 -4.36 -3.53
N ARG A 126 -16.08 -5.58 -4.06
CA ARG A 126 -16.73 -5.88 -5.34
C ARG A 126 -18.23 -5.79 -5.17
#